data_AF-A0A7R9TDW8-F1
#
_entry.id   AF-A0A7R9TDW8-F1
#
_cell.length_a   1.000
_cell.length_b   1.000
_cell.length_c   1.000
_cell.angle_alpha   90.00
_cell.angle_beta   90.00
_cell.angle_gamma   90.00
#
_symmetry.space_group_name_H-M   'P 1'
#
loop_
_entity.id
_entity.type
_entity.pdbx_description
1 polymer ?
#
loop_
_entity_poly.entity_id
_entity_poly.type
_entity_poly.pdbx_seq_one_letter_code
_entity_poly.pdbx_strand_id
1 'polypeptide(L)'
;EGDDDDDEGERSYDVVGVDAEWRPVSGSPVSILQIATRSDAFLVDVAGVMAADRDENGNGNGNENAAAATAAAAAFDAFLRDLFASRRVLKLGFGLDHDLKRLRTSYPSLKSVAAVDPATAEDSEHARGVGVVDVKSLALVAFPEKKVLRSRVGLAGVVASCLGCYVNKAEQCSDWERRPLSPSQARYAAADAHVLTVLFDRCVGIAPEATAAALRTTLSDPTSPLSRP
;
A
#
# COMPACT_ATOMS: atom_id res chain seq x y z
N GLU A 1 28.20 -16.55 -32.31
CA GLU A 1 26.86 -16.66 -32.93
C GLU A 1 25.97 -17.40 -31.95
N GLY A 2 24.89 -16.75 -31.57
CA GLY A 2 24.07 -17.07 -30.42
C GLY A 2 23.64 -15.77 -29.78
N ASP A 3 22.96 -14.94 -30.57
CA ASP A 3 22.21 -13.78 -30.12
C ASP A 3 21.16 -14.28 -29.12
N ASP A 4 21.39 -14.02 -27.83
CA ASP A 4 20.28 -13.90 -26.89
C ASP A 4 19.66 -12.53 -27.16
N ASP A 5 18.86 -12.47 -28.23
CA ASP A 5 17.81 -11.47 -28.39
C ASP A 5 16.90 -11.60 -27.17
N ASP A 6 17.24 -10.88 -26.10
CA ASP A 6 16.30 -10.49 -25.05
C ASP A 6 15.20 -9.69 -25.77
N ASP A 7 14.16 -10.41 -26.18
CA ASP A 7 12.89 -9.86 -26.63
C ASP A 7 12.41 -8.91 -25.52
N GLU A 8 12.72 -7.61 -25.65
CA GLU A 8 12.20 -6.52 -24.83
C GLU A 8 10.72 -6.31 -25.14
N GLY A 9 9.93 -7.39 -25.05
CA GLY A 9 8.50 -7.32 -24.84
C GLY A 9 8.27 -6.39 -23.65
N GLU A 10 7.39 -5.41 -23.86
CA GLU A 10 6.98 -4.40 -22.89
C GLU A 10 6.83 -5.06 -21.51
N ARG A 11 7.82 -4.86 -20.61
CA ARG A 11 7.85 -5.54 -19.32
C ARG A 11 6.62 -5.12 -18.53
N SER A 12 5.63 -5.99 -18.51
CA SER A 12 4.42 -5.78 -17.74
C SER A 12 4.71 -6.09 -16.28
N TYR A 13 4.62 -5.06 -15.44
CA TYR A 13 4.72 -5.22 -13.99
C TYR A 13 3.33 -5.53 -13.43
N ASP A 14 3.23 -6.62 -12.67
CA ASP A 14 2.08 -6.82 -11.78
C ASP A 14 2.21 -5.81 -10.63
N VAL A 15 1.16 -5.00 -10.44
CA VAL A 15 1.17 -3.94 -9.44
C VAL A 15 -0.11 -3.97 -8.62
N VAL A 16 0.02 -3.55 -7.37
CA VAL A 16 -1.11 -3.28 -6.48
C VAL A 16 -0.90 -1.95 -5.77
N GLY A 17 -1.90 -1.07 -5.82
CA GLY A 17 -1.96 0.12 -4.99
C GLY A 17 -2.40 -0.24 -3.57
N VAL A 18 -1.71 0.28 -2.57
CA VAL A 18 -2.01 0.06 -1.15
C VAL A 18 -2.13 1.41 -0.47
N ASP A 19 -3.22 1.57 0.27
CA ASP A 19 -3.49 2.73 1.11
C ASP A 19 -4.23 2.30 2.39
N ALA A 20 -4.41 3.20 3.35
CA ALA A 20 -5.20 2.93 4.55
C ALA A 20 -5.98 4.14 5.05
N GLU A 21 -7.15 3.88 5.67
CA GLU A 21 -8.01 4.93 6.24
C GLU A 21 -8.28 4.73 7.73
N TRP A 22 -8.32 5.84 8.47
CA TRP A 22 -8.61 5.90 9.90
C TRP A 22 -9.32 7.21 10.24
N ARG A 23 -10.05 7.24 11.37
CA ARG A 23 -10.67 8.48 11.86
C ARG A 23 -9.63 9.58 12.04
N PRO A 24 -9.93 10.85 11.72
CA PRO A 24 -9.01 11.98 11.90
C PRO A 24 -8.91 12.42 13.38
N VAL A 25 -8.82 11.46 14.30
CA VAL A 25 -8.61 11.64 15.74
C VAL A 25 -7.30 10.98 16.12
N SER A 26 -6.50 11.67 16.92
CA SER A 26 -5.20 11.15 17.39
C SER A 26 -5.36 9.78 18.04
N GLY A 27 -4.47 8.84 17.71
CA GLY A 27 -4.52 7.48 18.24
C GLY A 27 -5.59 6.56 17.62
N SER A 28 -6.43 7.05 16.70
CA SER A 28 -7.40 6.17 16.03
C SER A 28 -6.70 5.02 15.30
N PRO A 29 -7.19 3.77 15.45
CA PRO A 29 -6.64 2.63 14.73
C PRO A 29 -6.99 2.70 13.24
N VAL A 30 -6.19 2.01 12.42
CA VAL A 30 -6.51 1.78 11.00
C VAL A 30 -7.84 1.05 10.89
N SER A 31 -8.78 1.62 10.15
CA SER A 31 -10.13 1.07 10.02
C SER A 31 -10.28 0.25 8.74
N ILE A 32 -9.77 0.79 7.62
CA ILE A 32 -9.83 0.16 6.30
C ILE A 32 -8.41 0.08 5.73
N LEU A 33 -8.07 -1.05 5.12
CA LEU A 33 -6.90 -1.19 4.24
C LEU A 33 -7.41 -1.36 2.82
N GLN A 34 -6.91 -0.55 1.90
CA GLN A 34 -7.27 -0.65 0.49
C GLN A 34 -6.17 -1.38 -0.29
N ILE A 35 -6.60 -2.26 -1.20
CA ILE A 35 -5.71 -2.95 -2.13
C ILE A 35 -6.35 -2.87 -3.51
N ALA A 36 -5.70 -2.18 -4.44
CA ALA A 36 -6.21 -1.98 -5.78
C ALA A 36 -5.30 -2.63 -6.81
N THR A 37 -5.86 -3.48 -7.65
CA THR A 37 -5.27 -3.87 -8.93
C THR A 37 -5.62 -2.81 -9.98
N ARG A 38 -5.24 -3.04 -11.25
CA ARG A 38 -5.65 -2.14 -12.35
C ARG A 38 -7.16 -2.16 -12.61
N SER A 39 -7.83 -3.29 -12.34
CA SER A 39 -9.26 -3.50 -12.66
C SER A 39 -10.18 -3.41 -11.44
N ASP A 40 -9.68 -3.79 -10.26
CA ASP A 40 -10.50 -4.00 -9.07
C ASP A 40 -9.87 -3.36 -7.84
N ALA A 41 -10.70 -2.89 -6.92
CA ALA A 41 -10.30 -2.39 -5.62
C ALA A 41 -11.00 -3.16 -4.50
N PHE A 42 -10.20 -3.64 -3.54
CA PHE A 42 -10.64 -4.38 -2.37
C PHE A 42 -10.51 -3.48 -1.14
N LEU A 43 -11.60 -3.36 -0.38
CA LEU A 43 -11.63 -2.60 0.89
C LEU A 43 -11.73 -3.62 2.03
N VAL A 44 -10.63 -3.82 2.74
CA VAL A 44 -10.59 -4.75 3.87
C VAL A 44 -11.04 -4.01 5.12
N ASP A 45 -12.11 -4.49 5.75
CA ASP A 45 -12.56 -4.01 7.06
C ASP A 45 -11.62 -4.51 8.16
N VAL A 46 -10.47 -3.85 8.32
CA VAL A 46 -9.45 -4.24 9.30
C VAL A 46 -10.01 -4.14 10.72
N ALA A 47 -10.84 -3.13 11.01
CA ALA A 47 -11.49 -2.99 12.30
C ALA A 47 -12.34 -4.21 12.68
N GLY A 48 -13.09 -4.76 11.70
CA GLY A 48 -13.89 -5.97 11.89
C GLY A 48 -13.04 -7.24 11.93
N VAL A 49 -12.08 -7.39 11.02
CA VAL A 49 -11.20 -8.58 10.94
C VAL A 49 -10.35 -8.71 12.20
N MET A 50 -9.87 -7.59 12.75
CA MET A 50 -9.02 -7.53 13.93
C MET A 50 -9.78 -7.15 15.20
N ALA A 51 -11.09 -7.39 15.26
CA ALA A 51 -11.91 -7.02 16.42
C ALA A 51 -11.39 -7.63 17.74
N ALA A 52 -10.84 -8.84 17.69
CA ALA A 52 -10.27 -9.52 18.85
C ALA A 52 -9.07 -8.77 19.48
N ASP A 53 -8.31 -8.00 18.68
CA ASP A 53 -7.20 -7.16 19.19
C ASP A 53 -7.71 -5.92 19.96
N ARG A 54 -8.97 -5.51 19.73
CA ARG A 54 -9.58 -4.35 20.39
C ARG A 54 -10.29 -4.71 21.70
N ASP A 55 -10.56 -5.98 21.96
CA ASP A 55 -11.23 -6.46 23.17
C ASP A 55 -10.22 -6.65 24.31
N GLU A 56 -9.76 -5.53 24.90
CA GLU A 56 -8.81 -5.51 26.03
C GLU A 56 -9.33 -6.24 27.31
N ASN A 57 -10.61 -6.60 27.38
CA ASN A 57 -11.25 -7.20 28.55
C ASN A 57 -11.42 -8.72 28.51
N GLY A 58 -10.93 -9.43 27.49
CA GLY A 58 -10.82 -10.90 27.52
C GLY A 58 -12.11 -11.68 27.84
N ASN A 59 -13.29 -11.08 27.66
CA ASN A 59 -14.57 -11.68 28.01
C ASN A 59 -15.23 -12.37 26.80
N GLY A 60 -14.38 -12.88 25.89
CA GLY A 60 -14.79 -13.63 24.72
C GLY A 60 -15.31 -15.00 25.14
N ASN A 61 -16.61 -15.09 25.41
CA ASN A 61 -17.30 -16.37 25.45
C ASN A 61 -16.96 -17.13 24.17
N GLY A 62 -16.38 -18.33 24.31
CA GLY A 62 -15.94 -19.21 23.22
C GLY A 62 -17.09 -19.66 22.32
N ASN A 63 -17.62 -18.73 21.53
CA ASN A 63 -18.63 -18.97 20.52
C ASN A 63 -17.95 -19.17 19.16
N GLU A 64 -18.68 -19.76 18.21
CA GLU A 64 -18.21 -20.02 16.85
C GLU A 64 -17.80 -18.73 16.11
N ASN A 65 -18.38 -17.58 16.46
CA ASN A 65 -18.01 -16.27 15.89
C ASN A 65 -16.61 -15.83 16.31
N ALA A 66 -16.15 -16.17 17.51
CA ALA A 66 -14.80 -15.87 17.98
C ALA A 66 -13.75 -16.69 17.22
N ALA A 67 -14.02 -17.99 16.99
CA ALA A 67 -13.14 -18.85 16.20
C ALA A 67 -13.06 -18.41 14.73
N ALA A 68 -14.20 -18.03 14.13
CA ALA A 68 -14.24 -17.50 12.77
C ALA A 68 -13.50 -16.15 12.65
N ALA A 69 -13.65 -15.26 13.63
CA ALA A 69 -12.90 -14.00 13.68
C ALA A 69 -11.39 -14.24 13.81
N THR A 70 -10.96 -15.18 14.66
CA THR A 70 -9.55 -15.59 14.76
C THR A 70 -9.02 -16.16 13.44
N ALA A 71 -9.80 -16.99 12.75
CA ALA A 71 -9.42 -17.54 11.46
C ALA A 71 -9.30 -16.44 10.37
N ALA A 72 -10.22 -15.47 10.36
CA ALA A 72 -10.16 -14.34 9.45
C ALA A 72 -8.93 -13.46 9.69
N ALA A 73 -8.62 -13.14 10.96
CA ALA A 73 -7.41 -12.42 11.33
C ALA A 73 -6.14 -13.16 10.91
N ALA A 74 -6.06 -14.47 11.15
CA ALA A 74 -4.92 -15.29 10.73
C ALA A 74 -4.77 -15.37 9.20
N ALA A 75 -5.88 -15.50 8.47
CA ALA A 75 -5.87 -15.50 7.01
C ALA A 75 -5.43 -14.13 6.45
N PHE A 76 -5.87 -13.04 7.07
CA PHE A 76 -5.45 -11.69 6.70
C PHE A 76 -3.95 -11.46 6.95
N ASP A 77 -3.43 -11.88 8.11
CA ASP A 77 -2.00 -11.81 8.42
C ASP A 77 -1.17 -12.64 7.42
N ALA A 78 -1.60 -13.87 7.11
CA ALA A 78 -0.93 -14.70 6.10
C ALA A 78 -0.95 -14.05 4.71
N PHE A 79 -2.07 -13.48 4.30
CA PHE A 79 -2.18 -12.75 3.04
C PHE A 79 -1.23 -11.55 2.96
N LEU A 80 -1.18 -10.71 4.01
CA LEU A 80 -0.28 -9.56 4.04
C LEU A 80 1.19 -10.00 3.98
N ARG A 81 1.54 -11.08 4.70
CA ARG A 81 2.90 -11.65 4.65
C ARG A 81 3.26 -12.05 3.22
N ASP A 82 2.40 -12.80 2.55
CA ASP A 82 2.66 -13.29 1.18
C ASP A 82 2.72 -12.13 0.18
N LEU A 83 1.85 -11.13 0.33
CA LEU A 83 1.82 -9.93 -0.50
C LEU A 83 3.13 -9.12 -0.39
N PHE A 84 3.54 -8.79 0.84
CA PHE A 84 4.73 -7.97 1.06
C PHE A 84 6.04 -8.72 0.79
N ALA A 85 6.05 -10.05 0.90
CA ALA A 85 7.18 -10.90 0.52
C ALA A 85 7.32 -11.09 -1.00
N SER A 86 6.23 -10.96 -1.76
CA SER A 86 6.24 -11.25 -3.19
C SER A 86 7.09 -10.27 -4.00
N ARG A 87 8.14 -10.76 -4.65
CA ARG A 87 8.92 -10.02 -5.67
C ARG A 87 8.21 -9.87 -7.01
N ARG A 88 7.16 -10.68 -7.23
CA ARG A 88 6.42 -10.70 -8.52
C ARG A 88 5.46 -9.53 -8.65
N VAL A 89 5.01 -8.98 -7.53
CA VAL A 89 4.04 -7.89 -7.47
C VAL A 89 4.67 -6.68 -6.80
N LEU A 90 4.67 -5.54 -7.48
CA LEU A 90 5.08 -4.27 -6.91
C LEU A 90 3.95 -3.69 -6.05
N LYS A 91 4.29 -3.25 -4.85
CA LYS A 91 3.36 -2.58 -3.93
C LYS A 91 3.54 -1.08 -4.09
N LEU A 92 2.56 -0.44 -4.69
CA LEU A 92 2.54 0.99 -4.92
C LEU A 92 1.92 1.68 -3.70
N GLY A 93 2.52 2.77 -3.25
CA GLY A 93 1.98 3.56 -2.15
C GLY A 93 2.38 5.02 -2.24
N PHE A 94 1.78 5.85 -1.40
CA PHE A 94 2.16 7.25 -1.22
C PHE A 94 2.53 7.47 0.24
N GLY A 95 3.80 7.29 0.58
CA GLY A 95 4.24 7.27 1.97
C GLY A 95 3.78 6.03 2.76
N LEU A 96 3.67 4.87 2.09
CA LEU A 96 3.16 3.60 2.63
C LEU A 96 3.77 3.17 3.96
N ASP A 97 5.04 3.50 4.21
CA ASP A 97 5.69 3.24 5.50
C ASP A 97 4.92 3.83 6.69
N HIS A 98 4.32 5.01 6.50
CA HIS A 98 3.50 5.64 7.51
C HIS A 98 2.23 4.81 7.79
N ASP A 99 1.58 4.34 6.73
CA ASP A 99 0.34 3.56 6.84
C ASP A 99 0.61 2.20 7.47
N LEU A 100 1.71 1.54 7.08
CA LEU A 100 2.16 0.30 7.72
C LEU A 100 2.55 0.52 9.19
N LYS A 101 3.19 1.64 9.54
CA LYS A 101 3.45 2.01 10.96
C LYS A 101 2.16 2.20 11.74
N ARG A 102 1.15 2.84 11.14
CA ARG A 102 -0.17 2.99 11.75
C ARG A 102 -0.85 1.64 11.94
N LEU A 103 -0.82 0.77 10.93
CA LEU A 103 -1.40 -0.57 10.97
C LEU A 103 -0.76 -1.44 12.06
N ARG A 104 0.58 -1.47 12.12
CA ARG A 104 1.37 -2.13 13.19
C ARG A 104 0.94 -1.67 14.59
N THR A 105 0.82 -0.36 14.77
CA THR A 105 0.46 0.24 16.07
C THR A 105 -0.99 -0.07 16.44
N SER A 106 -1.86 -0.19 15.44
CA SER A 106 -3.30 -0.46 15.64
C SER A 106 -3.55 -1.90 16.06
N TYR A 107 -2.77 -2.85 15.53
CA TYR A 107 -3.01 -4.28 15.70
C TYR A 107 -1.68 -5.04 15.91
N PRO A 108 -1.16 -5.08 17.14
CA PRO A 108 0.11 -5.73 17.44
C PRO A 108 0.14 -7.24 17.13
N SER A 109 -1.01 -7.91 17.00
CA SER A 109 -1.06 -9.32 16.62
C SER A 109 -0.79 -9.57 15.13
N LEU A 110 -0.84 -8.53 14.27
CA LEU A 110 -0.48 -8.61 12.85
C LEU A 110 1.05 -8.69 12.67
N LYS A 111 1.58 -9.92 12.70
CA LYS A 111 3.01 -10.21 12.59
C LYS A 111 3.56 -9.92 11.20
N SER A 112 2.76 -10.08 10.16
CA SER A 112 3.12 -9.80 8.76
C SER A 112 3.63 -8.39 8.53
N VAL A 113 3.13 -7.44 9.31
CA VAL A 113 3.59 -6.07 9.26
C VAL A 113 4.50 -5.74 10.41
N ALA A 114 4.85 -6.63 11.35
CA ALA A 114 5.69 -6.26 12.51
C ALA A 114 7.02 -5.60 12.11
N ALA A 115 7.54 -4.72 12.98
CA ALA A 115 8.86 -4.13 12.74
C ALA A 115 9.93 -5.23 12.77
N VAL A 116 10.84 -5.23 11.79
CA VAL A 116 12.07 -6.03 11.92
C VAL A 116 12.94 -5.39 13.00
N ASP A 117 13.32 -6.15 14.02
CA ASP A 117 14.43 -5.77 14.88
C ASP A 117 15.74 -5.80 14.05
N PRO A 118 16.43 -4.65 13.88
CA PRO A 118 17.69 -4.60 13.14
C PRO A 118 18.77 -5.55 13.66
N ALA A 119 18.69 -5.99 14.92
CA ALA A 119 19.66 -6.87 15.56
C ALA A 119 19.44 -8.37 15.25
N THR A 120 18.29 -8.78 14.73
CA THR A 120 17.95 -10.19 14.42
C THR A 120 17.72 -10.43 12.93
N ALA A 121 18.27 -9.54 12.09
CA ALA A 121 17.91 -9.35 10.69
C ALA A 121 18.40 -10.43 9.70
N GLU A 122 18.63 -11.68 10.14
CA GLU A 122 18.97 -12.76 9.20
C GLU A 122 17.75 -13.21 8.35
N ASP A 123 16.52 -12.93 8.81
CA ASP A 123 15.26 -13.19 8.07
C ASP A 123 14.50 -11.88 7.66
N SER A 124 15.18 -10.73 7.64
CA SER A 124 14.56 -9.39 7.61
C SER A 124 13.91 -8.94 6.31
N GLU A 125 13.96 -9.74 5.26
CA GLU A 125 13.46 -9.33 3.94
C GLU A 125 11.94 -9.13 3.94
N HIS A 126 11.22 -9.85 4.81
CA HIS A 126 9.76 -9.86 4.89
C HIS A 126 9.15 -8.55 5.42
N ALA A 127 9.76 -7.90 6.41
CA ALA A 127 9.08 -6.81 7.14
C ALA A 127 9.42 -5.38 6.67
N ARG A 128 10.30 -5.24 5.67
CA ARG A 128 10.44 -3.99 4.88
C ARG A 128 9.60 -3.99 3.61
N GLY A 129 9.07 -5.14 3.20
CA GLY A 129 8.37 -5.32 1.93
C GLY A 129 9.34 -5.22 0.75
N VAL A 130 9.46 -6.29 -0.04
CA VAL A 130 10.27 -6.25 -1.26
C VAL A 130 9.44 -5.64 -2.38
N GLY A 131 10.03 -4.81 -3.25
CA GLY A 131 9.28 -4.24 -4.38
C GLY A 131 8.21 -3.23 -3.95
N VAL A 132 8.41 -2.53 -2.84
CA VAL A 132 7.62 -1.35 -2.47
C VAL A 132 8.08 -0.14 -3.28
N VAL A 133 7.14 0.54 -3.91
CA VAL A 133 7.35 1.71 -4.75
C VAL A 133 6.49 2.87 -4.26
N ASP A 134 7.14 3.90 -3.75
CA ASP A 134 6.57 5.21 -3.54
C ASP A 134 6.32 5.88 -4.90
N VAL A 135 5.05 6.11 -5.21
CA VAL A 135 4.65 6.63 -6.52
C VAL A 135 5.07 8.08 -6.75
N LYS A 136 5.35 8.85 -5.69
CA LYS A 136 5.87 10.21 -5.82
C LYS A 136 7.33 10.18 -6.24
N SER A 137 8.12 9.29 -5.64
CA SER A 137 9.51 9.05 -6.04
C SER A 137 9.59 8.54 -7.49
N LEU A 138 8.68 7.65 -7.91
CA LEU A 138 8.59 7.22 -9.31
C LEU A 138 8.19 8.37 -10.25
N ALA A 139 7.23 9.21 -9.85
CA ALA A 139 6.82 10.38 -10.61
C ALA A 139 7.97 11.40 -10.77
N LEU A 140 8.87 11.53 -9.79
CA LEU A 140 10.07 12.36 -9.91
C LEU A 140 11.06 11.83 -10.95
N VAL A 141 11.15 10.51 -11.10
CA VAL A 141 11.95 9.87 -12.17
C VAL A 141 11.34 10.14 -13.54
N ALA A 142 10.01 9.99 -13.67
CA ALA A 142 9.32 10.14 -14.95
C ALA A 142 9.13 11.60 -15.39
N PHE A 143 9.03 12.54 -14.45
CA PHE A 143 8.77 13.96 -14.71
C PHE A 143 9.79 14.87 -14.00
N PRO A 144 11.09 14.77 -14.34
CA PRO A 144 12.14 15.54 -13.67
C PRO A 144 11.97 17.05 -13.81
N GLU A 145 11.26 17.54 -14.84
CA GLU A 145 10.97 18.94 -15.07
C GLU A 145 9.91 19.52 -14.12
N LYS A 146 9.04 18.67 -13.54
CA LYS A 146 7.95 19.09 -12.65
C LYS A 146 8.46 19.42 -11.24
N LYS A 147 8.96 20.65 -11.07
CA LYS A 147 9.47 21.17 -9.78
C LYS A 147 8.50 21.00 -8.62
N VAL A 148 7.18 21.04 -8.86
CA VAL A 148 6.14 20.88 -7.84
C VAL A 148 6.25 19.52 -7.12
N LEU A 149 6.67 18.46 -7.81
CA LEU A 149 6.83 17.11 -7.24
C LEU A 149 7.96 17.06 -6.20
N ARG A 150 8.93 17.97 -6.25
CA ARG A 150 10.02 18.07 -5.26
C ARG A 150 9.59 18.76 -3.96
N SER A 151 8.41 19.36 -3.94
CA SER A 151 7.87 20.00 -2.74
C SER A 151 7.05 19.03 -1.89
N ARG A 152 6.59 19.48 -0.72
CA ARG A 152 5.69 18.70 0.15
C ARG A 152 4.25 18.70 -0.39
N VAL A 153 4.06 18.11 -1.56
CA VAL A 153 2.73 17.82 -2.12
C VAL A 153 2.23 16.47 -1.61
N GLY A 154 0.93 16.37 -1.36
CA GLY A 154 0.24 15.10 -1.14
C GLY A 154 -0.19 14.44 -2.46
N LEU A 155 -0.78 13.24 -2.37
CA LEU A 155 -1.19 12.42 -3.51
C LEU A 155 -2.00 13.21 -4.55
N ALA A 156 -3.03 13.95 -4.14
CA ALA A 156 -3.84 14.75 -5.06
C ALA A 156 -3.03 15.79 -5.86
N GLY A 157 -1.94 16.32 -5.29
CA GLY A 157 -1.05 17.23 -6.01
C GLY A 157 -0.20 16.51 -7.06
N VAL A 158 0.25 15.28 -6.75
CA VAL A 158 0.96 14.41 -7.71
C VAL A 158 0.02 14.01 -8.85
N VAL A 159 -1.22 13.60 -8.52
CA VAL A 159 -2.27 13.27 -9.50
C VAL A 159 -2.56 14.45 -10.43
N ALA A 160 -2.78 15.64 -9.88
CA ALA A 160 -3.00 16.83 -10.70
C ALA A 160 -1.80 17.14 -11.60
N SER A 161 -0.58 16.97 -11.10
CA SER A 161 0.64 17.27 -11.85
C SER A 161 0.92 16.27 -12.97
N CYS A 162 0.68 14.98 -12.74
CA CYS A 162 1.07 13.89 -13.66
C CYS A 162 -0.07 13.44 -14.59
N LEU A 163 -1.31 13.47 -14.10
CA LEU A 163 -2.51 13.02 -14.82
C LEU A 163 -3.40 14.16 -15.31
N GLY A 164 -3.19 15.40 -14.82
CA GLY A 164 -4.07 16.53 -15.15
C GLY A 164 -5.50 16.39 -14.59
N CYS A 165 -5.69 15.48 -13.64
CA CYS A 165 -6.99 15.15 -13.03
C CYS A 165 -7.06 15.63 -11.58
N TYR A 166 -8.28 15.72 -11.04
CA TYR A 166 -8.52 16.10 -9.64
C TYR A 166 -8.99 14.88 -8.83
N VAL A 167 -8.46 14.74 -7.61
CA VAL A 167 -8.93 13.76 -6.63
C VAL A 167 -9.95 14.45 -5.71
N ASN A 168 -11.13 13.86 -5.58
CA ASN A 168 -12.13 14.32 -4.63
C ASN A 168 -11.66 14.02 -3.21
N LYS A 169 -11.53 15.04 -2.35
CA LYS A 169 -11.04 14.90 -0.96
C LYS A 169 -12.14 14.88 0.10
N ALA A 170 -13.42 14.80 -0.30
CA ALA A 170 -14.54 14.99 0.61
C ALA A 170 -14.57 13.99 1.78
N GLU A 171 -14.09 12.76 1.57
CA GLU A 171 -14.14 11.70 2.58
C GLU A 171 -12.82 11.52 3.36
N GLN A 172 -11.78 12.30 3.04
CA GLN A 172 -10.45 12.18 3.66
C GLN A 172 -10.49 12.27 5.19
N CYS A 173 -11.39 13.10 5.73
CA CYS A 173 -11.57 13.30 7.18
C CYS A 173 -12.92 12.77 7.66
N SER A 174 -13.46 11.73 7.03
CA SER A 174 -14.77 11.15 7.38
C SER A 174 -14.71 10.23 8.61
N ASP A 175 -15.89 9.82 9.09
CA ASP A 175 -15.98 8.77 10.10
C ASP A 175 -15.72 7.39 9.47
N TRP A 176 -14.45 7.01 9.41
CA TRP A 176 -14.02 5.73 8.87
C TRP A 176 -14.35 4.51 9.74
N GLU A 177 -14.78 4.67 11.00
CA GLU A 177 -15.24 3.55 11.83
C GLU A 177 -16.73 3.23 11.63
N ARG A 178 -17.46 4.10 10.91
CA ARG A 178 -18.84 3.84 10.54
C ARG A 178 -18.97 2.50 9.81
N ARG A 179 -19.94 1.68 10.22
CA ARG A 179 -20.35 0.46 9.51
C ARG A 179 -21.88 0.45 9.27
N PRO A 180 -22.35 0.13 8.05
CA PRO A 180 -21.56 0.00 6.82
C PRO A 180 -20.97 1.35 6.38
N LEU A 181 -19.87 1.32 5.61
CA LEU A 181 -19.35 2.51 4.92
C LEU A 181 -20.43 3.10 4.01
N SER A 182 -20.42 4.42 3.83
CA SER A 182 -21.27 5.03 2.81
C SER A 182 -20.77 4.70 1.40
N PRO A 183 -21.63 4.79 0.36
CA PRO A 183 -21.19 4.67 -1.03
C PRO A 183 -20.15 5.73 -1.46
N SER A 184 -20.08 6.89 -0.79
CA SER A 184 -19.05 7.90 -1.06
C SER A 184 -17.71 7.52 -0.43
N GLN A 185 -17.71 7.04 0.82
CA GLN A 185 -16.52 6.52 1.50
C GLN A 185 -15.90 5.34 0.74
N ALA A 186 -16.72 4.37 0.32
CA ALA A 186 -16.25 3.22 -0.45
C ALA A 186 -15.62 3.64 -1.79
N ARG A 187 -16.25 4.56 -2.52
CA ARG A 187 -15.71 5.09 -3.79
C ARG A 187 -14.43 5.89 -3.58
N TYR A 188 -14.36 6.70 -2.53
CA TYR A 188 -13.15 7.45 -2.19
C TYR A 188 -11.99 6.50 -1.91
N ALA A 189 -12.18 5.56 -0.98
CA ALA A 189 -11.16 4.60 -0.59
C ALA A 189 -10.67 3.76 -1.78
N ALA A 190 -11.59 3.29 -2.62
CA ALA A 190 -11.23 2.57 -3.84
C ALA A 190 -10.40 3.43 -4.80
N ALA A 191 -10.76 4.71 -4.98
CA ALA A 191 -10.05 5.62 -5.87
C ALA A 191 -8.64 5.98 -5.36
N ASP A 192 -8.45 6.15 -4.04
CA ASP A 192 -7.16 6.54 -3.47
C ASP A 192 -6.09 5.44 -3.62
N ALA A 193 -6.49 4.16 -3.55
CA ALA A 193 -5.60 3.05 -3.89
C ALA A 193 -5.47 2.83 -5.41
N HIS A 194 -6.57 2.92 -6.18
CA HIS A 194 -6.55 2.66 -7.63
C HIS A 194 -5.68 3.67 -8.38
N VAL A 195 -5.73 4.95 -7.99
CA VAL A 195 -4.97 6.01 -8.67
C VAL A 195 -3.45 5.78 -8.59
N LEU A 196 -2.97 5.01 -7.61
CA LEU A 196 -1.56 4.61 -7.53
C LEU A 196 -1.15 3.77 -8.75
N THR A 197 -2.01 2.84 -9.18
CA THR A 197 -1.78 2.00 -10.38
C THR A 197 -1.77 2.85 -11.66
N VAL A 198 -2.70 3.80 -11.75
CA VAL A 198 -2.79 4.73 -12.89
C VAL A 198 -1.57 5.65 -12.97
N LEU A 199 -1.11 6.16 -11.81
CA LEU A 199 0.12 6.95 -11.72
C LEU A 199 1.34 6.13 -12.14
N PHE A 200 1.44 4.88 -11.69
CA PHE A 200 2.53 3.99 -12.09
C PHE A 200 2.55 3.79 -13.61
N ASP A 201 1.43 3.39 -14.20
CA ASP A 201 1.33 3.15 -15.65
C ASP A 201 1.64 4.42 -16.43
N ARG A 202 1.19 5.60 -15.94
CA ARG A 202 1.57 6.89 -16.53
C ARG A 202 3.06 7.14 -16.48
N CYS A 203 3.72 6.86 -15.36
CA CYS A 203 5.16 7.08 -15.20
C CYS A 203 5.95 6.16 -16.12
N VAL A 204 5.60 4.87 -16.17
CA VAL A 204 6.24 3.88 -17.05
C VAL A 204 6.03 4.25 -18.51
N GLY A 205 4.81 4.64 -18.91
CA GLY A 205 4.54 5.05 -20.30
C GLY A 205 5.24 6.35 -20.73
N ILE A 206 5.57 7.25 -19.80
CA ILE A 206 6.27 8.51 -20.11
C ILE A 206 7.79 8.33 -20.16
N ALA A 207 8.35 7.51 -19.27
CA ALA A 207 9.79 7.34 -19.14
C ALA A 207 10.16 5.86 -18.96
N PRO A 208 9.92 5.00 -19.97
CA PRO A 208 10.02 3.55 -19.82
C PRO A 208 11.43 3.10 -19.40
N GLU A 209 12.48 3.61 -20.04
CA GLU A 209 13.87 3.24 -19.71
C GLU A 209 14.27 3.70 -18.30
N ALA A 210 13.99 4.95 -17.95
CA ALA A 210 14.37 5.53 -16.66
C ALA A 210 13.62 4.87 -15.50
N THR A 211 12.33 4.62 -15.68
CA THR A 211 11.52 3.92 -14.67
C THR A 211 11.91 2.45 -14.56
N ALA A 212 12.15 1.74 -15.67
CA ALA A 212 12.62 0.35 -15.63
C ALA A 212 13.98 0.23 -14.90
N ALA A 213 14.91 1.16 -15.16
CA ALA A 213 16.18 1.22 -14.44
C ALA A 213 15.97 1.46 -12.93
N ALA A 214 15.12 2.41 -12.55
CA ALA A 214 14.82 2.70 -11.15
C ALA A 214 14.14 1.51 -10.45
N LEU A 215 13.18 0.85 -11.11
CA LEU A 215 12.47 -0.32 -10.58
C LEU A 215 13.38 -1.55 -10.41
N ARG A 216 14.34 -1.78 -11.32
CA ARG A 216 15.35 -2.84 -11.16
C ARG A 216 16.18 -2.63 -9.88
N THR A 217 16.57 -1.39 -9.61
CA THR A 217 17.27 -1.04 -8.37
C THR A 217 16.39 -1.35 -7.15
N THR A 218 15.12 -0.97 -7.17
CA THR A 218 14.18 -1.21 -6.07
C THR A 218 13.93 -2.70 -5.77
N LEU A 219 13.87 -3.53 -6.81
CA LEU A 219 13.70 -4.98 -6.65
C LEU A 219 14.97 -5.65 -6.10
N SER A 220 16.14 -5.03 -6.30
CA SER A 220 17.44 -5.53 -5.85
C SER A 220 17.84 -4.97 -4.49
N ASP A 221 17.38 -3.76 -4.14
CA ASP A 221 17.67 -3.05 -2.91
C ASP A 221 16.38 -2.47 -2.29
N PRO A 222 15.85 -3.07 -1.21
CA PRO A 222 14.66 -2.58 -0.52
C PRO A 222 14.89 -1.26 0.24
N THR A 223 16.11 -0.72 0.25
CA THR A 223 16.43 0.61 0.79
C THR A 223 16.51 1.69 -0.29
N SER A 224 16.22 1.34 -1.55
CA SER A 224 16.16 2.21 -2.72
C SER A 224 15.37 3.49 -2.44
N PRO A 225 15.72 4.64 -3.07
CA PRO A 225 14.95 5.87 -2.96
C PRO A 225 13.46 5.70 -3.32
N LEU A 226 13.15 4.79 -4.24
CA LEU A 226 11.75 4.47 -4.57
C LEU A 226 11.02 3.76 -3.43
N SER A 227 11.71 3.13 -2.48
CA SER A 227 11.08 2.50 -1.31
C SER A 227 10.97 3.46 -0.12
N ARG A 228 11.42 4.71 -0.26
CA ARG A 228 11.39 5.73 0.79
C ARG A 228 10.26 6.75 0.54
N PRO A 229 9.49 7.13 1.58
CA PRO A 229 8.53 8.24 1.54
C PRO A 229 9.18 9.62 1.27
#